data_AF-A0A2R6FQS5-F1
#
_entry.id   AF-A0A2R6FQS5-F1
#
_cell.length_a   1.000
_cell.length_b   1.000
_cell.length_c   1.000
_cell.angle_alpha   90.00
_cell.angle_beta   90.00
_cell.angle_gamma   90.00
#
_symmetry.space_group_name_H-M   'P 1'
#
loop_
_entity.id
_entity.type
_entity.pdbx_description
1 polymer ?
#
loop_
_entity_poly.entity_id
_entity_poly.type
_entity_poly.pdbx_seq_one_letter_code
_entity_poly.pdbx_strand_id
1 'polypeptide(L)'
;MAPRSARSVITSAVIDGHVSERVESGSYEGAAIAVPEAVVAELESQANDGRESGWDGLEELQRLAELADEGAVEVEYVGRRPSDGDRHAAEEGAVDALIRDLAAERGATLLTSDKVQSEVARAKGLDVEYVDPEIRGDAPERLAIEDFFDGETMSVHLKTGVAPMAKRGAVGEMRFETIGDEPLTEDALREWIGEIETATRASSDGFTELDRNGMTIVQFGEYRIA
;
A
#
# COMPACT_ATOMS: atom_id res chain seq x y z
N MET A 1 -34.36 -21.44 -6.78
CA MET A 1 -33.21 -20.65 -6.28
C MET A 1 -33.45 -19.23 -6.74
N ALA A 2 -33.62 -18.27 -5.83
CA ALA A 2 -33.60 -16.86 -6.21
C ALA A 2 -32.18 -16.52 -6.72
N PRO A 3 -32.03 -15.68 -7.75
CA PRO A 3 -30.71 -15.19 -8.13
C PRO A 3 -30.09 -14.51 -6.90
N ARG A 4 -28.87 -14.91 -6.52
CA ARG A 4 -28.06 -14.12 -5.58
C ARG A 4 -27.97 -12.73 -6.20
N SER A 5 -28.41 -11.68 -5.49
CA SER A 5 -28.17 -10.31 -5.96
C SER A 5 -26.67 -10.16 -6.13
N ALA A 6 -26.21 -9.80 -7.32
CA ALA A 6 -24.78 -9.59 -7.58
C ALA A 6 -24.25 -8.59 -6.55
N ARG A 7 -23.18 -8.97 -5.86
CA ARG A 7 -22.53 -8.12 -4.86
C ARG A 7 -21.88 -6.96 -5.61
N SER A 8 -22.26 -5.71 -5.31
CA SER A 8 -21.62 -4.53 -5.89
C SER A 8 -20.58 -3.99 -4.91
N VAL A 9 -19.33 -3.92 -5.38
CA VAL A 9 -18.19 -3.44 -4.60
C VAL A 9 -17.65 -2.21 -5.30
N ILE A 10 -17.44 -1.12 -4.56
CA ILE A 10 -16.70 0.04 -5.06
C ILE A 10 -15.35 0.07 -4.35
N THR A 11 -14.27 0.15 -5.11
CA THR A 11 -12.92 0.01 -4.54
C THR A 11 -12.15 1.32 -4.57
N SER A 12 -11.51 1.64 -3.45
CA SER A 12 -10.36 2.55 -3.39
C SER A 12 -9.06 1.80 -3.11
N ALA A 13 -9.13 0.50 -2.75
CA ALA A 13 -8.01 -0.36 -2.42
C ALA A 13 -7.43 -1.04 -3.67
N VAL A 14 -7.12 -0.23 -4.69
CA VAL A 14 -6.49 -0.74 -5.91
C VAL A 14 -4.97 -0.87 -5.71
N ILE A 15 -4.38 -0.12 -4.78
CA ILE A 15 -2.92 -0.07 -4.59
C ILE A 15 -2.36 -1.40 -4.07
N ASP A 16 -3.14 -2.18 -3.30
CA ASP A 16 -2.60 -3.29 -2.50
C ASP A 16 -2.91 -4.69 -3.07
N GLY A 17 -3.38 -4.83 -4.32
CA GLY A 17 -3.66 -6.16 -4.92
C GLY A 17 -4.90 -6.89 -4.38
N HIS A 18 -5.57 -6.25 -3.43
CA HIS A 18 -6.59 -6.87 -2.59
C HIS A 18 -7.91 -7.17 -3.29
N VAL A 19 -8.16 -6.57 -4.45
CA VAL A 19 -9.39 -6.80 -5.20
C VAL A 19 -9.25 -8.09 -6.00
N SER A 20 -8.16 -8.24 -6.74
CA SER A 20 -7.84 -9.42 -7.53
C SER A 20 -7.68 -10.67 -6.66
N GLU A 21 -7.01 -10.58 -5.51
CA GLU A 21 -6.90 -11.68 -4.53
C GLU A 21 -8.28 -12.20 -4.06
N ARG A 22 -9.23 -11.29 -3.83
CA ARG A 22 -10.60 -11.64 -3.43
C ARG A 22 -11.41 -12.27 -4.57
N VAL A 23 -11.14 -11.87 -5.80
CA VAL A 23 -11.71 -12.53 -6.98
C VAL A 23 -11.18 -13.95 -7.12
N GLU A 24 -9.87 -14.12 -7.04
CA GLU A 24 -9.19 -15.41 -7.23
C GLU A 24 -9.50 -16.41 -6.12
N SER A 25 -9.67 -15.95 -4.88
CA SER A 25 -10.14 -16.79 -3.77
C SER A 25 -11.62 -17.20 -3.88
N GLY A 26 -12.35 -16.67 -4.87
CA GLY A 26 -13.79 -16.90 -5.07
C GLY A 26 -14.68 -16.07 -4.14
N SER A 27 -14.10 -15.21 -3.30
CA SER A 27 -14.87 -14.34 -2.38
C SER A 27 -15.75 -13.34 -3.13
N TYR A 28 -15.32 -12.93 -4.32
CA TYR A 28 -15.98 -11.98 -5.22
C TYR A 28 -16.51 -12.63 -6.52
N GLU A 29 -16.67 -13.96 -6.57
CA GLU A 29 -17.21 -14.63 -7.76
C GLU A 29 -18.60 -14.07 -8.13
N GLY A 30 -18.73 -13.55 -9.36
CA GLY A 30 -19.96 -12.91 -9.85
C GLY A 30 -20.28 -11.55 -9.21
N ALA A 31 -19.30 -10.90 -8.58
CA ALA A 31 -19.42 -9.52 -8.11
C ALA A 31 -19.27 -8.52 -9.28
N ALA A 32 -19.91 -7.37 -9.15
CA ALA A 32 -19.71 -6.20 -9.98
C ALA A 32 -18.77 -5.23 -9.26
N ILE A 33 -17.55 -5.10 -9.76
CA ILE A 33 -16.51 -4.22 -9.24
C ILE A 33 -16.61 -2.88 -9.95
N ALA A 34 -16.93 -1.85 -9.19
CA ALA A 34 -16.95 -0.47 -9.64
C ALA A 34 -15.63 0.21 -9.27
N VAL A 35 -14.86 0.64 -10.26
CA VAL A 35 -13.61 1.39 -10.10
C VAL A 35 -13.90 2.87 -10.35
N PRO A 36 -13.81 3.75 -9.32
CA PRO A 36 -14.03 5.17 -9.54
C PRO A 36 -12.97 5.77 -10.47
N GLU A 37 -13.40 6.57 -11.44
CA GLU A 37 -12.50 7.36 -12.31
C GLU A 37 -11.57 8.29 -11.51
N ALA A 38 -11.98 8.68 -10.30
CA ALA A 38 -11.16 9.44 -9.37
C ALA A 38 -9.94 8.63 -8.85
N VAL A 39 -10.10 7.32 -8.63
CA VAL A 39 -9.00 6.43 -8.21
C VAL A 39 -8.01 6.24 -9.36
N VAL A 40 -8.50 5.99 -10.58
CA VAL A 40 -7.64 5.88 -11.78
C VAL A 40 -6.84 7.16 -11.98
N ALA A 41 -7.50 8.31 -11.87
CA ALA A 41 -6.89 9.63 -11.95
C ALA A 41 -5.78 9.86 -10.93
N GLU A 42 -5.90 9.31 -9.73
CA GLU A 42 -4.90 9.41 -8.67
C GLU A 42 -3.71 8.49 -8.95
N LEU A 43 -3.96 7.22 -9.29
CA LEU A 43 -2.91 6.24 -9.62
C LEU A 43 -2.02 6.71 -10.78
N GLU A 44 -2.63 7.21 -11.86
CA GLU A 44 -1.89 7.79 -12.97
C GLU A 44 -1.02 8.97 -12.53
N SER A 45 -1.53 9.84 -11.64
CA SER A 45 -0.76 10.98 -11.13
C SER A 45 0.44 10.50 -10.31
N GLN A 46 0.21 9.55 -9.40
CA GLN A 46 1.26 8.98 -8.57
C GLN A 46 2.34 8.29 -9.42
N ALA A 47 1.95 7.52 -10.44
CA ALA A 47 2.88 6.85 -11.35
C ALA A 47 3.69 7.85 -12.19
N ASN A 48 3.04 8.91 -12.70
CA ASN A 48 3.72 9.99 -13.43
C ASN A 48 4.71 10.77 -12.56
N ASP A 49 4.42 10.90 -11.27
CA ASP A 49 5.33 11.47 -10.26
C ASP A 49 6.45 10.52 -9.83
N GLY A 50 6.47 9.28 -10.34
CA GLY A 50 7.47 8.26 -10.05
C GLY A 50 7.26 7.53 -8.72
N ARG A 51 6.05 7.57 -8.14
CA ARG A 51 5.70 6.84 -6.91
C ARG A 51 5.39 5.38 -7.24
N GLU A 52 6.00 4.45 -6.52
CA GLU A 52 5.80 3.00 -6.67
C GLU A 52 4.34 2.60 -6.46
N SER A 53 3.68 3.17 -5.45
CA SER A 53 2.24 2.95 -5.18
C SER A 53 1.32 3.22 -6.38
N GLY A 54 1.70 4.17 -7.25
CA GLY A 54 0.96 4.46 -8.48
C GLY A 54 1.13 3.34 -9.51
N TRP A 55 2.34 2.78 -9.62
CA TRP A 55 2.62 1.64 -10.51
C TRP A 55 1.96 0.37 -10.00
N ASP A 56 2.04 0.08 -8.71
CA ASP A 56 1.38 -1.09 -8.08
C ASP A 56 -0.13 -1.08 -8.33
N GLY A 57 -0.78 0.07 -8.15
CA GLY A 57 -2.20 0.20 -8.45
C GLY A 57 -2.54 0.07 -9.94
N LEU A 58 -1.65 0.50 -10.85
CA LEU A 58 -1.84 0.28 -12.29
C LEU A 58 -1.66 -1.20 -12.68
N GLU A 59 -0.81 -1.95 -11.99
CA GLU A 59 -0.68 -3.40 -12.15
C GLU A 59 -1.95 -4.13 -11.69
N GLU A 60 -2.52 -3.72 -10.55
CA GLU A 60 -3.79 -4.27 -10.06
C GLU A 60 -4.95 -3.99 -11.03
N LEU A 61 -5.03 -2.78 -11.62
CA LEU A 61 -6.03 -2.48 -12.65
C LEU A 61 -5.89 -3.38 -13.88
N GLN A 62 -4.66 -3.69 -14.28
CA GLN A 62 -4.41 -4.64 -15.38
C GLN A 62 -4.87 -6.05 -15.00
N ARG A 63 -4.56 -6.51 -13.78
CA ARG A 63 -5.02 -7.81 -13.29
C ARG A 63 -6.54 -7.92 -13.22
N LEU A 64 -7.23 -6.87 -12.75
CA LEU A 64 -8.69 -6.83 -12.75
C LEU A 64 -9.28 -6.87 -14.16
N ALA A 65 -8.63 -6.25 -15.14
CA ALA A 65 -9.06 -6.32 -16.54
C ALA A 65 -8.90 -7.73 -17.11
N GLU A 66 -7.79 -8.43 -16.81
CA GLU A 66 -7.60 -9.84 -17.18
C GLU A 66 -8.70 -10.73 -16.59
N LEU A 67 -8.98 -10.59 -15.29
CA LEU A 67 -10.03 -11.35 -14.60
C LEU A 67 -11.43 -11.06 -15.15
N ALA A 68 -11.68 -9.83 -15.62
CA ALA A 68 -12.92 -9.46 -16.29
C ALA A 68 -13.03 -10.11 -17.67
N ASP A 69 -11.95 -10.14 -18.46
CA ASP A 69 -11.90 -10.79 -19.77
C ASP A 69 -12.08 -12.32 -19.66
N GLU A 70 -11.61 -12.92 -18.57
CA GLU A 70 -11.85 -14.33 -18.22
C GLU A 70 -13.28 -14.61 -17.74
N GLY A 71 -14.06 -13.57 -17.45
CA GLY A 71 -15.43 -13.66 -16.97
C GLY A 71 -15.56 -14.03 -15.49
N ALA A 72 -14.48 -13.88 -14.71
CA ALA A 72 -14.51 -14.13 -13.27
C ALA A 72 -15.30 -13.04 -12.51
N VAL A 73 -15.26 -11.80 -13.01
CA VAL A 73 -15.95 -10.62 -12.46
C VAL A 73 -16.40 -9.66 -13.55
N GLU A 74 -17.37 -8.80 -13.22
CA GLU A 74 -17.69 -7.63 -14.03
C GLU A 74 -16.93 -6.42 -13.47
N VAL A 75 -16.20 -5.68 -14.32
CA VAL A 75 -15.49 -4.45 -13.93
C VAL A 75 -16.09 -3.26 -14.69
N GLU A 76 -16.53 -2.25 -13.95
CA GLU A 76 -17.08 -0.99 -14.49
C GLU A 76 -16.27 0.20 -13.97
N TYR A 77 -15.85 1.09 -14.86
CA TYR A 77 -15.27 2.38 -14.46
C TYR A 77 -16.38 3.41 -14.27
N VAL A 78 -16.45 4.03 -13.09
CA VAL A 78 -17.63 4.78 -12.65
C VAL A 78 -17.31 6.19 -12.16
N GLY A 79 -18.31 7.06 -12.23
CA GLY A 79 -18.21 8.42 -11.73
C GLY A 79 -17.46 9.35 -12.68
N ARG A 80 -17.15 10.56 -12.18
CA ARG A 80 -16.45 11.58 -12.96
C ARG A 80 -14.95 11.51 -12.72
N ARG A 81 -14.16 11.74 -13.77
CA ARG A 81 -12.73 12.02 -13.64
C ARG A 81 -12.54 13.44 -13.10
N PRO A 82 -11.84 13.64 -11.96
CA PRO A 82 -11.54 14.96 -11.44
C PRO A 82 -10.73 15.78 -12.45
N SER A 83 -11.05 17.08 -12.60
CA SER A 83 -10.24 17.96 -13.44
C SER A 83 -8.92 18.34 -12.75
N ASP A 84 -7.91 18.77 -13.50
CA ASP A 84 -6.62 19.17 -12.92
C ASP A 84 -6.73 20.33 -11.91
N GLY A 85 -7.74 21.19 -12.08
CA GLY A 85 -8.09 22.25 -11.13
C GLY A 85 -8.74 21.71 -9.85
N ASP A 86 -9.56 20.65 -9.96
CA ASP A 86 -10.11 19.96 -8.79
C ASP A 86 -9.01 19.24 -8.00
N ARG A 87 -7.99 18.68 -8.68
CA ARG A 87 -6.87 17.98 -8.03
C ARG A 87 -5.96 18.91 -7.21
N HIS A 88 -5.71 20.12 -7.69
CA HIS A 88 -4.84 21.10 -7.00
C HIS A 88 -5.57 21.91 -5.92
N ALA A 89 -6.90 22.09 -6.05
CA ALA A 89 -7.71 22.86 -5.10
C ALA A 89 -8.45 21.97 -4.09
N ALA A 90 -8.50 20.66 -4.30
CA ALA A 90 -9.02 19.70 -3.34
C ALA A 90 -8.08 19.59 -2.14
N GLU A 91 -8.61 19.94 -0.98
CA GLU A 91 -8.07 19.52 0.31
C GLU A 91 -7.92 17.97 0.33
N GLU A 92 -6.95 17.46 1.10
CA GLU A 92 -6.80 16.04 1.40
C GLU A 92 -8.19 15.43 1.72
N GLY A 93 -8.67 14.50 0.90
CA GLY A 93 -9.95 13.80 1.09
C GLY A 93 -11.10 14.12 0.13
N ALA A 94 -10.92 14.98 -0.88
CA ALA A 94 -11.96 15.20 -1.90
C ALA A 94 -12.21 13.96 -2.78
N VAL A 95 -11.15 13.21 -3.10
CA VAL A 95 -11.26 11.94 -3.83
C VAL A 95 -12.09 10.95 -3.01
N ASP A 96 -11.75 10.75 -1.73
CA ASP A 96 -12.50 9.89 -0.82
C ASP A 96 -13.97 10.30 -0.69
N ALA A 97 -14.27 11.61 -0.74
CA ALA A 97 -15.64 12.09 -0.71
C ALA A 97 -16.41 11.63 -1.95
N LEU A 98 -15.82 11.74 -3.14
CA LEU A 98 -16.43 11.25 -4.38
C LEU A 98 -16.64 9.73 -4.35
N ILE A 99 -15.68 8.98 -3.82
CA ILE A 99 -15.78 7.53 -3.69
C ILE A 99 -16.93 7.15 -2.75
N ARG A 100 -17.03 7.80 -1.58
CA ARG A 100 -18.13 7.57 -0.63
C ARG A 100 -19.50 7.95 -1.20
N ASP A 101 -19.58 9.05 -1.95
CA ASP A 101 -20.83 9.48 -2.58
C ASP A 101 -21.27 8.47 -3.65
N LEU A 102 -20.34 7.93 -4.44
CA LEU A 102 -20.62 6.87 -5.42
C LEU A 102 -21.02 5.56 -4.73
N ALA A 103 -20.38 5.19 -3.61
CA ALA A 103 -20.75 4.04 -2.81
C ALA A 103 -22.20 4.16 -2.32
N ALA A 104 -22.56 5.33 -1.80
CA ALA A 104 -23.90 5.65 -1.31
C ALA A 104 -24.95 5.60 -2.44
N GLU A 105 -24.65 6.23 -3.58
CA GLU A 105 -25.55 6.31 -4.74
C GLU A 105 -25.89 4.91 -5.28
N ARG A 106 -24.88 4.03 -5.34
CA ARG A 106 -25.02 2.68 -5.91
C ARG A 106 -25.44 1.63 -4.88
N GLY A 107 -25.48 1.97 -3.58
CA GLY A 107 -25.66 1.00 -2.50
C GLY A 107 -24.58 -0.08 -2.51
N ALA A 108 -23.36 0.29 -2.90
CA ALA A 108 -22.22 -0.61 -3.03
C ALA A 108 -21.42 -0.67 -1.73
N THR A 109 -20.80 -1.82 -1.45
CA THR A 109 -19.84 -1.94 -0.35
C THR A 109 -18.54 -1.24 -0.73
N LEU A 110 -18.09 -0.29 0.09
CA LEU A 110 -16.79 0.36 -0.07
C LEU A 110 -15.67 -0.56 0.41
N LEU A 111 -14.80 -0.99 -0.50
CA LEU A 111 -13.56 -1.70 -0.20
C LEU A 111 -12.41 -0.69 -0.10
N THR A 112 -11.74 -0.63 1.05
CA THR A 112 -10.66 0.34 1.28
C THR A 112 -9.61 -0.18 2.27
N SER A 113 -8.34 0.15 2.05
CA SER A 113 -7.23 -0.04 3.00
C SER A 113 -6.92 1.22 3.81
N ASP A 114 -7.57 2.34 3.50
CA ASP A 114 -7.47 3.58 4.28
C ASP A 114 -8.40 3.53 5.51
N LYS A 115 -7.78 3.52 6.69
CA LYS A 115 -8.49 3.48 7.97
C LYS A 115 -9.34 4.72 8.20
N VAL A 116 -8.87 5.91 7.84
CA VAL A 116 -9.63 7.16 7.97
C VAL A 116 -10.85 7.12 7.05
N GLN A 117 -10.67 6.73 5.79
CA GLN A 117 -11.79 6.61 4.85
C GLN A 117 -12.83 5.60 5.36
N SER A 118 -12.36 4.46 5.87
CA SER A 118 -13.20 3.40 6.44
C SER A 118 -14.05 3.88 7.62
N GLU A 119 -13.44 4.54 8.61
CA GLU A 119 -14.14 5.07 9.78
C GLU A 119 -15.15 6.16 9.40
N VAL A 120 -14.79 7.06 8.47
CA VAL A 120 -15.69 8.10 7.98
C VAL A 120 -16.87 7.50 7.21
N ALA A 121 -16.64 6.49 6.37
CA ALA A 121 -17.69 5.82 5.60
C ALA A 121 -18.67 5.07 6.52
N ARG A 122 -18.16 4.35 7.52
CA ARG A 122 -18.99 3.69 8.55
C ARG A 122 -19.83 4.70 9.32
N ALA A 123 -19.25 5.82 9.73
CA ALA A 123 -19.98 6.89 10.43
C ALA A 123 -21.10 7.51 9.57
N LYS A 124 -20.94 7.49 8.24
CA LYS A 124 -21.97 7.90 7.27
C LYS A 124 -23.01 6.81 6.97
N GLY A 125 -22.89 5.63 7.56
CA GLY A 125 -23.82 4.51 7.38
C GLY A 125 -23.61 3.73 6.08
N LEU A 126 -22.42 3.79 5.49
CA LEU A 126 -22.06 2.97 4.32
C LEU A 126 -21.62 1.57 4.75
N ASP A 127 -21.89 0.59 3.90
CA ASP A 127 -21.28 -0.73 4.02
C ASP A 127 -19.80 -0.63 3.64
N VAL A 128 -18.92 -1.07 4.54
CA VAL A 128 -17.47 -0.96 4.36
C VAL A 128 -16.81 -2.31 4.61
N GLU A 129 -16.03 -2.76 3.62
CA GLU A 129 -15.03 -3.79 3.79
C GLU A 129 -13.67 -3.12 3.95
N TYR A 130 -13.16 -3.11 5.18
CA TYR A 130 -11.81 -2.63 5.44
C TYR A 130 -10.85 -3.78 5.19
N VAL A 131 -9.88 -3.54 4.31
CA VAL A 131 -8.75 -4.44 4.17
C VAL A 131 -7.66 -3.90 5.06
N ASP A 132 -7.31 -4.65 6.08
CA ASP A 132 -6.02 -4.41 6.73
C ASP A 132 -4.98 -4.68 5.64
N PRO A 133 -4.12 -3.71 5.27
CA PRO A 133 -3.09 -3.95 4.26
C PRO A 133 -2.37 -5.25 4.64
N GLU A 134 -2.58 -6.31 3.85
CA GLU A 134 -2.09 -7.63 4.27
C GLU A 134 -0.57 -7.54 4.38
N ILE A 135 -0.15 -7.65 5.63
CA ILE A 135 1.15 -8.05 6.07
C ILE A 135 1.43 -9.37 5.35
N ARG A 136 2.22 -9.33 4.27
CA ARG A 136 2.68 -10.53 3.58
C ARG A 136 3.52 -11.34 4.58
N GLY A 137 2.89 -12.25 5.31
CA GLY A 137 3.50 -13.15 6.29
C GLY A 137 3.09 -12.86 7.74
N ASP A 138 3.32 -13.81 8.65
CA ASP A 138 3.36 -13.49 10.07
C ASP A 138 4.39 -12.38 10.29
N ALA A 139 4.07 -11.38 11.12
CA ALA A 139 5.02 -10.32 11.45
C ALA A 139 6.34 -10.97 11.88
N PRO A 140 7.45 -10.71 11.18
CA PRO A 140 8.68 -11.40 11.48
C PRO A 140 9.12 -10.99 12.89
N GLU A 141 9.48 -11.96 13.73
CA GLU A 141 10.02 -11.69 15.08
C GLU A 141 11.31 -10.84 15.01
N ARG A 142 11.98 -10.84 13.86
CA ARG A 142 13.21 -10.10 13.55
C ARG A 142 13.21 -9.61 12.11
N LEU A 143 13.65 -8.38 11.87
CA LEU A 143 13.81 -7.83 10.52
C LEU A 143 15.06 -8.43 9.85
N ALA A 144 15.02 -8.70 8.54
CA ALA A 144 16.19 -9.17 7.78
C ALA A 144 17.38 -8.20 7.88
N ILE A 145 17.12 -6.90 8.01
CA ILE A 145 18.17 -5.89 8.19
C ILE A 145 18.98 -6.06 9.49
N GLU A 146 18.45 -6.79 10.48
CA GLU A 146 19.16 -7.06 11.74
C GLU A 146 20.39 -7.93 11.53
N ASP A 147 20.43 -8.75 10.48
CA ASP A 147 21.58 -9.60 10.19
C ASP A 147 22.83 -8.81 9.76
N PHE A 148 22.68 -7.52 9.45
CA PHE A 148 23.79 -6.60 9.22
C PHE A 148 24.38 -6.02 10.53
N PHE A 149 23.74 -6.22 11.67
CA PHE A 149 24.20 -5.73 12.96
C PHE A 149 24.98 -6.80 13.72
N ASP A 150 26.19 -6.44 14.15
CA ASP A 150 26.99 -7.19 15.11
C ASP A 150 27.19 -6.35 16.39
N GLY A 151 27.97 -6.85 17.35
CA GLY A 151 28.22 -6.16 18.61
C GLY A 151 28.97 -4.82 18.49
N GLU A 152 29.51 -4.48 17.33
CA GLU A 152 30.26 -3.25 17.06
C GLU A 152 29.56 -2.31 16.05
N THR A 153 28.53 -2.79 15.35
CA THR A 153 27.76 -2.03 14.36
C THR A 153 26.78 -1.06 15.04
N MET A 154 26.96 0.23 14.78
CA MET A 154 26.08 1.29 15.29
C MET A 154 24.94 1.64 14.32
N SER A 155 25.19 1.55 13.01
CA SER A 155 24.20 1.85 11.97
C SER A 155 24.58 1.18 10.67
N VAL A 156 23.58 0.79 9.90
CA VAL A 156 23.74 0.26 8.54
C VAL A 156 23.21 1.27 7.53
N HIS A 157 23.81 1.30 6.34
CA HIS A 157 23.47 2.21 5.25
C HIS A 157 23.30 1.35 3.99
N LEU A 158 22.06 1.23 3.54
CA LEU A 158 21.65 0.35 2.47
C LEU A 158 21.14 1.21 1.31
N LYS A 159 21.73 1.08 0.14
CA LYS A 159 21.45 1.95 -1.01
C LYS A 159 21.60 1.20 -2.33
N THR A 160 20.65 1.40 -3.24
CA THR A 160 20.65 0.79 -4.57
C THR A 160 21.95 1.08 -5.32
N GLY A 161 22.54 0.04 -5.90
CA GLY A 161 23.79 0.11 -6.65
C GLY A 161 25.03 0.29 -5.77
N VAL A 162 24.92 0.17 -4.45
CA VAL A 162 26.02 0.25 -3.49
C VAL A 162 26.04 -1.01 -2.65
N ALA A 163 27.25 -1.54 -2.37
CA ALA A 163 27.38 -2.62 -1.42
C ALA A 163 26.94 -2.17 -0.01
N PRO A 164 26.33 -3.04 0.81
CA PRO A 164 25.94 -2.70 2.17
C PRO A 164 27.09 -2.09 2.97
N MET A 165 26.82 -1.05 3.75
CA MET A 165 27.82 -0.37 4.58
C MET A 165 27.41 -0.36 6.05
N ALA A 166 28.33 -0.63 6.96
CA ALA A 166 28.16 -0.41 8.39
C ALA A 166 29.05 0.74 8.87
N LYS A 167 28.55 1.44 9.89
CA LYS A 167 29.34 2.33 10.72
C LYS A 167 29.67 1.61 12.03
N ARG A 168 30.95 1.34 12.27
CA ARG A 168 31.44 0.59 13.42
C ARG A 168 32.40 1.38 14.29
N GLY A 169 32.50 0.99 15.57
CA GLY A 169 33.51 1.47 16.52
C GLY A 169 32.98 2.44 17.58
N ALA A 170 33.84 2.83 18.52
CA ALA A 170 33.48 3.71 19.62
C ALA A 170 33.37 5.18 19.20
N VAL A 171 32.66 5.98 20.01
CA VAL A 171 32.53 7.43 19.84
C VAL A 171 33.93 8.07 19.77
N GLY A 172 34.30 8.57 18.60
CA GLY A 172 35.60 9.21 18.33
C GLY A 172 36.49 8.47 17.33
N GLU A 173 36.26 7.17 17.09
CA GLU A 173 37.06 6.32 16.17
C GLU A 173 36.18 5.57 15.15
N MET A 174 35.04 6.15 14.79
CA MET A 174 34.06 5.49 13.91
C MET A 174 34.61 5.29 12.49
N ARG A 175 34.38 4.11 11.92
CA ARG A 175 34.77 3.75 10.55
C ARG A 175 33.57 3.30 9.74
N PHE A 176 33.56 3.66 8.46
CA PHE A 176 32.62 3.10 7.49
C PHE A 176 33.28 1.91 6.81
N GLU A 177 32.62 0.77 6.87
CA GLU A 177 33.12 -0.48 6.32
C GLU A 177 32.06 -1.12 5.44
N THR A 178 32.50 -1.72 4.34
CA THR A 178 31.63 -2.53 3.49
C THR A 178 31.38 -3.87 4.17
N ILE A 179 30.12 -4.28 4.26
CA ILE A 179 29.68 -5.51 4.96
C ILE A 179 29.02 -6.53 4.02
N GLY A 180 29.01 -6.28 2.72
CA GLY A 180 28.57 -7.23 1.70
C GLY A 180 29.40 -7.10 0.43
N ASP A 181 29.49 -8.18 -0.34
CA ASP A 181 30.37 -8.23 -1.52
C ASP A 181 29.70 -7.64 -2.79
N GLU A 182 28.36 -7.66 -2.84
CA GLU A 182 27.60 -7.27 -4.02
C GLU A 182 26.82 -5.96 -3.81
N PRO A 183 26.69 -5.11 -4.85
CA PRO A 183 25.80 -3.97 -4.83
C PRO A 183 24.34 -4.38 -4.63
N LEU A 184 23.62 -3.64 -3.78
CA LEU A 184 22.20 -3.89 -3.54
C LEU A 184 21.35 -3.57 -4.77
N THR A 185 20.37 -4.43 -5.04
CA THR A 185 19.34 -4.20 -6.06
C THR A 185 18.19 -3.39 -5.49
N GLU A 186 17.39 -2.80 -6.38
CA GLU A 186 16.17 -2.10 -5.99
C GLU A 186 15.14 -3.07 -5.40
N ASP A 187 14.98 -4.25 -6.00
CA ASP A 187 14.07 -5.30 -5.52
C ASP A 187 14.39 -5.75 -4.09
N ALA A 188 15.67 -5.96 -3.76
CA ALA A 188 16.08 -6.36 -2.41
C ALA A 188 15.76 -5.28 -1.36
N LEU A 189 15.92 -4.01 -1.72
CA LEU A 189 15.57 -2.91 -0.84
C LEU A 189 14.05 -2.78 -0.66
N ARG A 190 13.28 -2.95 -1.74
CA ARG A 190 11.80 -2.96 -1.68
C ARG A 190 11.29 -4.09 -0.80
N GLU A 191 11.90 -5.27 -0.88
CA GLU A 191 11.57 -6.41 0.00
C GLU A 191 11.77 -6.06 1.47
N TRP A 192 12.93 -5.51 1.85
CA TRP A 192 13.18 -5.09 3.24
C TRP A 192 12.29 -3.93 3.70
N ILE A 193 12.00 -2.96 2.82
CA ILE A 193 11.06 -1.87 3.12
C ILE A 193 9.69 -2.44 3.44
N GLY A 194 9.18 -3.34 2.58
CA GLY A 194 7.91 -4.02 2.81
C GLY A 194 7.91 -4.79 4.13
N GLU A 195 8.98 -5.50 4.47
CA GLU A 195 9.15 -6.19 5.74
C GLU A 195 9.09 -5.23 6.95
N ILE A 196 9.81 -4.10 6.89
CA ILE A 196 9.86 -3.11 7.96
C ILE A 196 8.48 -2.50 8.19
N GLU A 197 7.79 -2.07 7.14
CA GLU A 197 6.45 -1.50 7.25
C GLU A 197 5.45 -2.51 7.82
N THR A 198 5.58 -3.75 7.38
CA THR A 198 4.79 -4.89 7.82
C THR A 198 4.96 -5.15 9.31
N ALA A 199 6.21 -5.30 9.77
CA ALA A 199 6.53 -5.51 11.17
C ALA A 199 6.07 -4.33 12.04
N THR A 200 6.26 -3.11 11.55
CA THR A 200 5.85 -1.87 12.26
C THR A 200 4.35 -1.79 12.48
N ARG A 201 3.54 -2.24 11.51
CA ARG A 201 2.08 -2.26 11.64
C ARG A 201 1.58 -3.37 12.57
N ALA A 202 2.21 -4.54 12.54
CA ALA A 202 1.78 -5.68 13.36
C ALA A 202 2.27 -5.66 14.81
N SER A 203 3.46 -5.11 15.07
CA SER A 203 4.09 -5.20 16.38
C SER A 203 3.65 -4.08 17.31
N SER A 204 3.47 -4.38 18.60
CA SER A 204 3.33 -3.35 19.64
C SER A 204 4.61 -2.53 19.86
N ASP A 205 5.74 -3.03 19.36
CA ASP A 205 7.07 -2.42 19.51
C ASP A 205 7.43 -1.54 18.31
N GLY A 206 6.51 -1.36 17.35
CA GLY A 206 6.68 -0.58 16.13
C GLY A 206 5.75 0.64 16.07
N PHE A 207 6.26 1.79 15.61
CA PHE A 207 5.42 2.89 15.14
C PHE A 207 6.14 3.79 14.12
N THR A 208 5.36 4.41 13.22
CA THR A 208 5.87 5.43 12.30
C THR A 208 6.04 6.77 13.02
N GLU A 209 7.28 7.25 13.11
CA GLU A 209 7.64 8.55 13.73
C GLU A 209 7.33 9.71 12.78
N LEU A 210 7.60 9.54 11.49
CA LEU A 210 7.41 10.56 10.46
C LEU A 210 7.10 9.92 9.10
N ASP A 211 6.14 10.48 8.38
CA ASP A 211 5.85 10.13 7.00
C ASP A 211 5.66 11.41 6.16
N ARG A 212 6.52 11.55 5.15
CA ARG A 212 6.58 12.68 4.22
C ARG A 212 7.01 12.18 2.85
N ASN A 213 6.64 12.91 1.79
CA ASN A 213 7.03 12.58 0.42
C ASN A 213 8.53 12.24 0.30
N GLY A 214 8.83 10.97 0.01
CA GLY A 214 10.18 10.43 -0.19
C GLY A 214 10.97 10.11 1.09
N MET A 215 10.35 10.14 2.28
CA MET A 215 11.00 9.79 3.55
C MET A 215 10.00 9.29 4.59
N THR A 216 10.25 8.08 5.07
CA THR A 216 9.51 7.46 6.18
C THR A 216 10.50 7.16 7.30
N ILE A 217 10.17 7.56 8.53
CA ILE A 217 10.95 7.23 9.72
C ILE A 217 10.13 6.31 10.60
N VAL A 218 10.69 5.16 10.93
CA VAL A 218 10.07 4.11 11.74
C VAL A 218 10.90 3.90 13.01
N GLN A 219 10.21 3.72 14.12
CA GLN A 219 10.76 3.15 15.36
C GLN A 219 10.29 1.71 15.45
N PHE A 220 11.21 0.76 15.54
CA PHE A 220 10.91 -0.67 15.68
C PHE A 220 11.88 -1.31 16.67
N GLY A 221 11.38 -1.69 17.85
CA GLY A 221 12.23 -2.20 18.93
C GLY A 221 13.31 -1.20 19.34
N GLU A 222 14.58 -1.56 19.15
CA GLU A 222 15.74 -0.69 19.42
C GLU A 222 16.22 0.10 18.20
N TYR A 223 15.60 -0.12 17.03
CA TYR A 223 16.01 0.48 15.77
C TYR A 223 15.19 1.73 15.42
N ARG A 224 15.89 2.73 14.91
CA ARG A 224 15.31 3.87 14.20
C ARG A 224 15.72 3.81 12.74
N ILE A 225 14.77 3.58 11.86
CA ILE A 225 14.98 3.31 10.43
C ILE A 225 14.48 4.53 9.64
N ALA A 226 15.26 4.99 8.66
CA ALA A 226 14.99 6.19 7.86
C ALA A 226 15.58 6.08 6.45
#